data_AF-A0A6C1QE03-F1
#
_entry.id   AF-A0A6C1QE03-F1
#
_cell.length_a   1.000
_cell.length_b   1.000
_cell.length_c   1.000
_cell.angle_alpha   90.00
_cell.angle_beta   90.00
_cell.angle_gamma   90.00
#
_symmetry.space_group_name_H-M   'P 1'
#
loop_
_entity.id
_entity.type
_entity.pdbx_description
1 polymer ?
#
loop_
_entity_poly.entity_id
_entity_poly.type
_entity_poly.pdbx_seq_one_letter_code
_entity_poly.pdbx_strand_id
1 'polypeptide(L)'
;MKKTIILKSLIIILLVISLVSPLQAQDCHCKDELSFIMQFLKENYPGYPDKVNEHTNQEYQLLTNQLTQRAEQATSHAECVLYIGRYIGFFRDQHIQFSGTLNWTSLDPEARKQIINSRETLSILHDRLEKLKKSTGVEGIWWTPDSTYQIALIENRQGFRHYAGIILHSNNPNWSPGHVKIDLVRTPDNRLDGVMYYANHQPHYVEYVIHENRLGNGWVRHGAVTQGGRTPALSSKKLSDST
;
A
#
# COMPACT_ATOMS: atom_id res chain seq x y z
N MET A 1 17.35 42.43 -45.15
CA MET A 1 17.72 42.28 -43.73
C MET A 1 16.54 41.93 -42.81
N LYS A 2 15.43 42.68 -42.78
CA LYS A 2 14.27 42.38 -41.91
C LYS A 2 13.65 40.99 -42.12
N LYS A 3 13.47 40.53 -43.36
CA LYS A 3 12.94 39.19 -43.68
C LYS A 3 13.83 38.05 -43.14
N THR A 4 15.15 38.21 -43.18
CA THR A 4 16.12 37.21 -42.71
C THR A 4 16.13 37.11 -41.18
N ILE A 5 15.89 38.22 -40.48
CA ILE A 5 15.77 38.25 -39.01
C ILE A 5 14.45 37.59 -38.57
N ILE A 6 13.35 37.86 -39.27
CA ILE A 6 12.05 37.23 -39.00
C ILE A 6 12.12 35.71 -39.21
N LEU A 7 12.77 35.25 -40.29
CA LEU A 7 12.92 33.83 -40.58
C LEU A 7 13.78 33.09 -39.53
N LYS A 8 14.87 33.72 -39.07
CA LYS A 8 15.71 33.17 -37.99
C LYS A 8 14.96 33.10 -36.66
N SER A 9 14.17 34.14 -36.35
CA SER A 9 13.36 34.17 -35.14
C SER A 9 12.26 33.11 -35.17
N LEU A 10 11.64 32.87 -36.33
CA LEU A 10 10.66 31.79 -36.53
C LEU A 10 11.27 30.39 -36.31
N ILE A 11 12.49 30.16 -36.82
CA ILE A 11 13.21 28.89 -36.65
C ILE A 11 13.56 28.63 -35.18
N ILE A 12 13.96 29.68 -34.43
CA ILE A 12 14.27 29.56 -33.01
C ILE A 12 13.00 29.24 -32.20
N ILE A 13 11.88 29.88 -32.52
CA ILE A 13 10.60 29.62 -31.84
C ILE A 13 10.12 28.18 -32.11
N LEU A 14 10.28 27.68 -33.34
CA LEU A 14 9.93 26.30 -33.70
C LEU A 14 10.81 25.28 -32.95
N LEU A 15 12.10 25.57 -32.76
CA LEU A 15 13.04 24.71 -32.04
C LEU A 15 12.75 24.66 -30.52
N VAL A 16 12.30 25.76 -29.92
CA VAL A 16 11.93 25.82 -28.49
C VAL A 16 10.64 25.06 -28.21
N ILE A 17 9.68 25.06 -29.14
CA ILE A 17 8.42 24.32 -29.01
C ILE A 17 8.63 22.79 -29.13
N SER A 18 9.64 22.33 -29.88
CA SER A 18 9.96 20.89 -29.97
C SER A 18 10.69 20.31 -28.75
N LEU A 19 11.15 21.16 -27.81
CA LEU A 19 11.84 20.72 -26.60
C LEU A 19 10.90 20.52 -25.39
N VAL A 20 9.63 20.91 -25.52
CA VAL A 20 8.59 20.67 -24.50
C VAL A 20 7.76 19.44 -24.86
N SER A 21 8.42 18.31 -25.08
CA SER A 21 7.73 17.02 -24.92
C SER A 21 7.49 16.84 -23.42
N PRO A 22 6.25 16.63 -22.94
CA PRO A 22 6.06 16.19 -21.58
C PRO A 22 6.85 14.88 -21.44
N LEU A 23 7.81 14.86 -20.51
CA LEU A 23 8.36 13.62 -19.98
C LEU A 23 7.18 12.92 -19.31
N GLN A 24 6.40 12.17 -20.09
CA GLN A 24 5.44 11.26 -19.51
C GLN A 24 6.29 10.20 -18.82
N ALA A 25 6.31 10.26 -17.48
CA ALA A 25 6.61 9.09 -16.68
C ALA A 25 5.77 7.94 -17.24
N GLN A 26 6.36 6.75 -17.34
CA GLN A 26 5.71 5.58 -17.94
C GLN A 26 4.28 5.45 -17.41
N ASP A 27 3.30 5.49 -18.32
CA ASP A 27 1.90 5.20 -17.98
C ASP A 27 1.80 3.70 -17.66
N CYS A 28 2.07 3.34 -16.40
CA CYS A 28 1.86 1.98 -15.90
C CYS A 28 0.36 1.76 -15.65
N HIS A 29 -0.37 1.35 -16.69
CA HIS A 29 -1.77 0.98 -16.54
C HIS A 29 -1.91 -0.33 -15.77
N CYS A 30 -2.65 -0.30 -14.66
CA CYS A 30 -2.81 -1.48 -13.81
C CYS A 30 -3.38 -2.70 -14.55
N LYS A 31 -4.29 -2.47 -15.51
CA LYS A 31 -4.84 -3.53 -16.35
C LYS A 31 -3.75 -4.31 -17.08
N ASP A 32 -2.74 -3.62 -17.61
CA ASP A 32 -1.69 -4.24 -18.41
C ASP A 32 -0.77 -5.07 -17.51
N GLU A 33 -0.40 -4.54 -16.34
CA GLU A 33 0.38 -5.25 -15.32
C GLU A 33 -0.34 -6.53 -14.84
N LEU A 34 -1.64 -6.42 -14.52
CA LEU A 34 -2.44 -7.56 -14.10
C LEU A 34 -2.54 -8.60 -15.21
N SER A 35 -2.77 -8.18 -16.46
CA SER A 35 -2.88 -9.06 -17.62
C SER A 35 -1.57 -9.80 -17.88
N PHE A 36 -0.43 -9.12 -17.76
CA PHE A 36 0.89 -9.72 -17.86
C PHE A 36 1.08 -10.81 -16.80
N ILE A 37 0.79 -10.52 -15.53
CA ILE A 37 0.93 -11.49 -14.44
C ILE A 37 0.00 -12.70 -14.64
N MET A 38 -1.24 -12.46 -15.07
CA MET A 38 -2.20 -13.53 -15.36
C MET A 38 -1.68 -14.48 -16.45
N GLN A 39 -1.15 -13.91 -17.53
CA GLN A 39 -0.59 -14.71 -18.62
C GLN A 39 0.68 -15.44 -18.17
N PHE A 40 1.57 -14.75 -17.46
CA PHE A 40 2.82 -15.32 -16.98
C PHE A 40 2.58 -16.54 -16.08
N LEU A 41 1.68 -16.44 -15.09
CA LEU A 41 1.36 -17.60 -14.23
C LEU A 41 0.68 -18.71 -15.03
N LYS A 42 -0.23 -18.39 -15.95
CA LYS A 42 -0.88 -19.41 -16.80
C LYS A 42 0.13 -20.22 -17.61
N GLU A 43 1.16 -19.58 -18.15
CA GLU A 43 2.15 -20.24 -19.00
C GLU A 43 3.29 -20.90 -18.22
N ASN A 44 3.67 -20.35 -17.07
CA ASN A 44 4.93 -20.70 -16.41
C ASN A 44 4.77 -21.32 -15.02
N TYR A 45 3.62 -21.19 -14.35
CA TYR A 45 3.45 -21.74 -13.01
C TYR A 45 3.05 -23.22 -13.08
N PRO A 46 3.91 -24.17 -12.62
CA PRO A 46 3.65 -25.60 -12.80
C PRO A 46 2.38 -26.08 -12.07
N GLY A 47 2.01 -25.42 -10.97
CA GLY A 47 0.79 -25.74 -10.23
C GLY A 47 -0.48 -25.16 -10.86
N TYR A 48 -0.40 -24.41 -11.97
CA TYR A 48 -1.58 -23.79 -12.58
C TYR A 48 -2.68 -24.81 -12.94
N PRO A 49 -2.38 -25.96 -13.60
CA PRO A 49 -3.42 -26.95 -13.93
C PRO A 49 -4.09 -27.57 -12.69
N ASP A 50 -3.36 -27.69 -11.58
CA ASP A 50 -3.92 -28.22 -10.33
C ASP A 50 -4.84 -27.21 -9.64
N LYS A 51 -4.57 -25.91 -9.81
CA LYS A 51 -5.31 -24.82 -9.16
C LYS A 51 -6.46 -24.29 -10.01
N VAL A 52 -6.35 -24.36 -11.34
CA VAL A 52 -7.37 -23.94 -12.32
C VAL A 52 -7.80 -25.17 -13.11
N ASN A 53 -8.84 -25.83 -12.60
CA ASN A 53 -9.39 -27.08 -13.16
C ASN A 53 -10.92 -27.02 -13.22
N GLU A 54 -11.58 -28.10 -13.64
CA GLU A 54 -13.03 -28.16 -13.81
C GLU A 54 -13.82 -27.75 -12.55
N HIS A 55 -13.28 -28.00 -11.36
CA HIS A 55 -13.94 -27.68 -10.08
C HIS A 55 -13.76 -26.21 -9.66
N THR A 56 -12.67 -25.56 -10.07
CA THR A 56 -12.32 -24.20 -9.64
C THR A 56 -12.46 -23.15 -10.74
N ASN A 57 -12.66 -23.57 -11.99
CA ASN A 57 -12.67 -22.67 -13.15
C ASN A 57 -13.76 -21.60 -13.06
N GLN A 58 -14.94 -21.91 -12.50
CA GLN A 58 -15.99 -20.91 -12.32
C GLN A 58 -15.57 -19.80 -11.34
N GLU A 59 -15.00 -20.16 -10.19
CA GLU A 59 -14.48 -19.20 -9.21
C GLU A 59 -13.34 -18.37 -9.80
N TYR A 60 -12.43 -19.02 -10.52
CA TYR A 60 -11.33 -18.37 -11.23
C TYR A 60 -11.82 -17.33 -12.24
N GLN A 61 -12.79 -17.68 -13.10
CA GLN A 61 -13.35 -16.76 -14.09
C GLN A 61 -14.07 -15.57 -13.44
N LEU A 62 -14.84 -15.82 -12.38
CA LEU A 62 -15.50 -14.74 -11.62
C LEU A 62 -14.47 -13.78 -11.03
N LEU A 63 -13.43 -14.31 -10.36
CA LEU A 63 -12.37 -13.50 -9.77
C LEU A 63 -11.63 -12.68 -10.83
N THR A 64 -11.14 -13.34 -11.88
CA THR A 64 -10.33 -12.68 -12.92
C THR A 64 -11.12 -11.61 -13.66
N ASN A 65 -12.39 -11.86 -14.02
CA ASN A 65 -13.24 -10.84 -14.63
C ASN A 65 -13.45 -9.63 -13.73
N GLN A 66 -13.70 -9.85 -12.43
CA GLN A 66 -13.85 -8.77 -11.46
C GLN A 66 -12.56 -7.97 -11.28
N LEU A 67 -11.40 -8.63 -11.22
CA LEU A 67 -10.12 -7.95 -11.05
C LEU A 67 -9.75 -7.13 -12.29
N THR A 68 -9.99 -7.65 -13.50
CA THR A 68 -9.76 -6.91 -14.74
C THR A 68 -10.60 -5.62 -14.81
N GLN A 69 -11.89 -5.69 -14.48
CA GLN A 69 -12.77 -4.51 -14.44
C GLN A 69 -12.29 -3.47 -13.42
N ARG A 70 -11.82 -3.92 -12.25
CA ARG A 70 -11.31 -3.00 -11.22
C ARG A 70 -9.95 -2.42 -11.61
N ALA A 71 -9.08 -3.18 -12.27
CA ALA A 71 -7.78 -2.73 -12.73
C ALA A 71 -7.88 -1.66 -13.82
N GLU A 72 -8.93 -1.70 -14.65
CA GLU A 72 -9.26 -0.63 -15.61
C GLU A 72 -9.57 0.72 -14.94
N GLN A 73 -10.10 0.68 -13.72
CA GLN A 73 -10.52 1.85 -12.96
C GLN A 73 -9.53 2.23 -11.86
N ALA A 74 -8.40 1.53 -11.77
CA ALA A 74 -7.41 1.77 -10.72
C ALA A 74 -6.81 3.17 -10.87
N THR A 75 -6.85 3.94 -9.78
CA THR A 75 -6.36 5.32 -9.71
C THR A 75 -5.04 5.42 -8.95
N SER A 76 -4.61 4.33 -8.32
CA SER A 76 -3.38 4.30 -7.53
C SER A 76 -2.60 3.00 -7.70
N HIS A 77 -1.28 3.10 -7.49
CA HIS A 77 -0.40 1.94 -7.47
C HIS A 77 -0.79 0.93 -6.35
N ALA A 78 -1.32 1.42 -5.23
CA ALA A 78 -1.81 0.58 -4.14
C ALA A 78 -3.01 -0.28 -4.56
N GLU A 79 -3.99 0.30 -5.27
CA GLU A 79 -5.10 -0.48 -5.85
C GLU A 79 -4.59 -1.57 -6.78
N CYS A 80 -3.58 -1.27 -7.57
CA CYS A 80 -3.02 -2.28 -8.46
C CYS A 80 -2.36 -3.44 -7.72
N VAL A 81 -1.54 -3.13 -6.71
CA VAL A 81 -0.94 -4.14 -5.84
C VAL A 81 -2.01 -4.97 -5.13
N LEU A 82 -3.13 -4.37 -4.71
CA LEU A 82 -4.25 -5.12 -4.15
C LEU A 82 -4.83 -6.13 -5.14
N TYR A 83 -5.07 -5.72 -6.39
CA TYR A 83 -5.69 -6.60 -7.40
C TYR A 83 -4.75 -7.73 -7.82
N ILE A 84 -3.46 -7.43 -8.02
CA ILE A 84 -2.44 -8.44 -8.28
C ILE A 84 -2.34 -9.42 -7.10
N GLY A 85 -2.32 -8.91 -5.87
CA GLY A 85 -2.27 -9.72 -4.66
C GLY A 85 -3.46 -10.67 -4.53
N ARG A 86 -4.68 -10.18 -4.79
CA ARG A 86 -5.89 -11.02 -4.83
C ARG A 86 -5.84 -12.11 -5.89
N TYR A 87 -5.31 -11.79 -7.08
CA TYR A 87 -5.13 -12.78 -8.14
C TYR A 87 -4.15 -13.88 -7.71
N ILE A 88 -3.00 -13.52 -7.16
CA ILE A 88 -2.01 -14.49 -6.66
C ILE A 88 -2.58 -15.29 -5.48
N GLY A 89 -3.37 -14.65 -4.62
CA GLY A 89 -4.03 -15.28 -3.46
C GLY A 89 -4.95 -16.45 -3.84
N PHE A 90 -5.52 -16.47 -5.04
CA PHE A 90 -6.32 -17.57 -5.56
C PHE A 90 -5.58 -18.91 -5.51
N PHE A 91 -4.29 -18.92 -5.85
CA PHE A 91 -3.49 -20.14 -5.93
C PHE A 91 -3.16 -20.74 -4.55
N ARG A 92 -3.27 -19.92 -3.48
CA ARG A 92 -2.93 -20.29 -2.10
C ARG A 92 -1.56 -20.98 -2.00
N ASP A 93 -0.58 -20.43 -2.70
CA ASP A 93 0.80 -20.92 -2.73
C ASP A 93 1.75 -19.82 -2.24
N GLN A 94 2.47 -20.11 -1.17
CA GLN A 94 3.40 -19.16 -0.53
C GLN A 94 4.70 -18.96 -1.31
N HIS A 95 4.94 -19.80 -2.33
CA HIS A 95 6.11 -19.69 -3.21
C HIS A 95 5.88 -18.72 -4.37
N ILE A 96 4.64 -18.27 -4.60
CA ILE A 96 4.33 -17.22 -5.58
C ILE A 96 4.38 -15.87 -4.87
N GLN A 97 5.31 -15.02 -5.28
CA GLN A 97 5.50 -13.70 -4.70
C GLN A 97 5.64 -12.66 -5.80
N PHE A 98 5.21 -11.44 -5.50
CA PHE A 98 5.46 -10.27 -6.33
C PHE A 98 5.91 -9.11 -5.45
N SER A 99 6.83 -8.31 -5.97
CA SER A 99 7.35 -7.15 -5.27
C SER A 99 7.83 -6.12 -6.28
N GLY A 100 7.67 -4.83 -5.98
CA GLY A 100 8.27 -3.77 -6.79
C GLY A 100 9.81 -3.75 -6.65
N THR A 101 10.48 -3.10 -7.60
CA THR A 101 11.95 -3.11 -7.75
C THR A 101 12.65 -1.86 -7.20
N LEU A 102 11.96 -1.02 -6.40
CA LEU A 102 12.51 0.24 -5.91
C LEU A 102 13.75 0.03 -5.03
N ASN A 103 14.90 0.46 -5.53
CA ASN A 103 16.14 0.49 -4.76
C ASN A 103 16.24 1.81 -3.98
N TRP A 104 15.78 1.78 -2.72
CA TRP A 104 15.74 2.97 -1.84
C TRP A 104 17.11 3.64 -1.62
N THR A 105 18.18 2.85 -1.55
CA THR A 105 19.54 3.36 -1.32
C THR A 105 20.13 4.05 -2.54
N SER A 106 19.68 3.68 -3.74
CA SER A 106 20.12 4.29 -5.00
C SER A 106 19.40 5.58 -5.35
N LEU A 107 18.26 5.87 -4.70
CA LEU A 107 17.54 7.13 -4.91
C LEU A 107 18.35 8.31 -4.36
N ASP A 108 18.26 9.46 -5.01
CA ASP A 108 18.75 10.70 -4.43
C ASP A 108 17.92 11.10 -3.19
N PRO A 109 18.47 11.92 -2.28
CA PRO A 109 17.77 12.32 -1.07
C PRO A 109 16.44 13.05 -1.30
N GLU A 110 16.31 13.83 -2.37
CA GLU A 110 15.10 14.60 -2.65
C GLU A 110 13.98 13.70 -3.16
N ALA A 111 14.30 12.73 -4.05
CA ALA A 111 13.35 11.70 -4.46
C ALA A 111 12.82 10.90 -3.26
N ARG A 112 13.68 10.52 -2.31
CA ARG A 112 13.23 9.87 -1.07
C ARG A 112 12.27 10.75 -0.28
N LYS A 113 12.59 12.03 -0.14
CA LYS A 113 11.75 13.00 0.57
C LYS A 113 10.39 13.18 -0.11
N GLN A 114 10.35 13.24 -1.44
CA GLN A 114 9.11 13.31 -2.20
C GLN A 114 8.24 12.06 -2.00
N ILE A 115 8.84 10.87 -1.97
CA ILE A 115 8.12 9.62 -1.69
C ILE A 115 7.53 9.64 -0.26
N ILE A 116 8.31 10.09 0.73
CA ILE A 116 7.83 10.22 2.11
C ILE A 116 6.68 11.24 2.19
N ASN A 117 6.85 12.42 1.60
CA ASN A 117 5.88 13.52 1.68
C ASN A 117 4.60 13.28 0.86
N SER A 118 4.65 12.42 -0.16
CA SER A 118 3.45 12.02 -0.91
C SER A 118 2.58 11.02 -0.16
N ARG A 119 3.03 10.53 1.01
CA ARG A 119 2.25 9.63 1.84
C ARG A 119 1.04 10.36 2.42
N GLU A 120 -0.13 9.79 2.21
CA GLU A 120 -1.36 10.27 2.84
C GLU A 120 -1.19 10.40 4.35
N THR A 121 -1.67 11.52 4.88
CA THR A 121 -1.63 11.84 6.30
C THR A 121 -3.04 12.08 6.81
N LEU A 122 -3.41 11.38 7.88
CA LEU A 122 -4.70 11.49 8.55
C LEU A 122 -4.48 11.90 10.00
N SER A 123 -5.29 12.84 10.49
CA SER A 123 -5.29 13.22 11.90
C SER A 123 -6.30 12.39 12.70
N ILE A 124 -5.96 12.10 13.96
CA ILE A 124 -6.86 11.42 14.89
C ILE A 124 -7.04 12.30 16.12
N LEU A 125 -8.29 12.60 16.44
CA LEU A 125 -8.64 13.36 17.63
C LEU A 125 -8.31 12.57 18.90
N HIS A 126 -7.91 13.27 19.96
CA HIS A 126 -7.53 12.67 21.23
C HIS A 126 -8.62 11.76 21.82
N ASP A 127 -9.88 12.21 21.82
CA ASP A 127 -11.02 11.42 22.31
C ASP A 127 -11.23 10.12 21.52
N ARG A 128 -10.88 10.10 20.23
CA ARG A 128 -10.93 8.88 19.41
C ARG A 128 -9.83 7.91 19.83
N LEU A 129 -8.63 8.40 20.15
CA LEU A 129 -7.54 7.55 20.65
C LEU A 129 -7.91 6.85 21.97
N GLU A 130 -8.54 7.56 22.91
CA GLU A 130 -8.97 6.96 24.18
C GLU A 130 -10.04 5.88 23.98
N LYS A 131 -10.93 6.05 23.00
CA LYS A 131 -11.89 5.00 22.61
C LYS A 131 -11.19 3.79 21.99
N LEU A 132 -10.22 4.01 21.10
CA LEU A 132 -9.48 2.95 20.42
C LEU A 132 -8.67 2.07 21.38
N LYS A 133 -8.16 2.62 22.49
CA LYS A 133 -7.48 1.84 23.55
C LYS A 133 -8.38 0.77 24.18
N LYS A 134 -9.70 0.98 24.16
CA LYS A 134 -10.71 0.09 24.75
C LYS A 134 -11.46 -0.71 23.69
N SER A 135 -11.12 -0.53 22.42
CA SER A 135 -11.84 -1.15 21.30
C SER A 135 -11.55 -2.64 21.20
N THR A 136 -12.60 -3.42 21.01
CA THR A 136 -12.58 -4.85 20.69
C THR A 136 -12.95 -5.03 19.22
N GLY A 137 -12.14 -5.73 18.43
CA GLY A 137 -12.38 -5.94 16.99
C GLY A 137 -11.32 -5.31 16.08
N VAL A 138 -11.65 -4.93 14.86
CA VAL A 138 -10.65 -4.41 13.90
C VAL A 138 -10.10 -3.06 14.33
N GLU A 139 -10.98 -2.14 14.71
CA GLU A 139 -10.53 -0.85 15.22
C GLU A 139 -9.76 -1.03 16.54
N GLY A 140 -8.70 -0.28 16.71
CA GLY A 140 -7.87 -0.32 17.91
C GLY A 140 -6.50 0.28 17.72
N ILE A 141 -5.72 0.28 18.80
CA ILE A 141 -4.29 0.59 18.75
C ILE A 141 -3.52 -0.72 18.65
N TRP A 142 -2.60 -0.79 17.70
CA TRP A 142 -1.82 -1.98 17.38
C TRP A 142 -0.33 -1.62 17.36
N TRP A 143 0.53 -2.53 17.81
CA TRP A 143 1.98 -2.42 17.64
C TRP A 143 2.55 -3.63 16.92
N THR A 144 3.71 -3.45 16.30
CA THR A 144 4.53 -4.59 15.89
C THR A 144 5.25 -5.18 17.10
N PRO A 145 5.49 -6.51 17.15
CA PRO A 145 6.17 -7.15 18.29
C PRO A 145 7.55 -6.58 18.62
N ASP A 146 8.26 -6.07 17.61
CA ASP A 146 9.56 -5.42 17.72
C ASP A 146 9.47 -3.93 18.16
N SER A 147 8.26 -3.42 18.38
CA SER A 147 7.97 -2.02 18.73
C SER A 147 8.35 -0.98 17.68
N THR A 148 8.66 -1.39 16.45
CA THR A 148 9.04 -0.47 15.38
C THR A 148 7.90 0.48 15.01
N TYR A 149 6.66 -0.02 14.97
CA TYR A 149 5.49 0.77 14.62
C TYR A 149 4.38 0.62 15.67
N GLN A 150 3.73 1.73 15.99
CA GLN A 150 2.43 1.77 16.64
C GLN A 150 1.45 2.47 15.71
N ILE A 151 0.31 1.84 15.44
CA ILE A 151 -0.74 2.39 14.58
C ILE A 151 -2.09 2.45 15.31
N ALA A 152 -2.91 3.41 14.92
CA ALA A 152 -4.35 3.38 15.14
C ALA A 152 -5.01 2.84 13.88
N LEU A 153 -5.68 1.69 13.98
CA LEU A 153 -6.51 1.17 12.91
C LEU A 153 -7.93 1.68 13.12
N ILE A 154 -8.46 2.40 12.13
CA ILE A 154 -9.76 3.06 12.20
C ILE A 154 -10.60 2.77 10.97
N GLU A 155 -11.93 2.77 11.10
CA GLU A 155 -12.79 2.80 9.91
C GLU A 155 -12.60 4.14 9.19
N ASN A 156 -12.31 4.03 7.89
CA ASN A 156 -12.09 5.13 6.98
C ASN A 156 -12.36 4.61 5.55
N ARG A 157 -13.50 4.99 4.96
CA ARG A 157 -13.89 4.56 3.62
C ARG A 157 -13.44 5.58 2.59
N GLN A 158 -12.36 5.27 1.88
CA GLN A 158 -11.78 6.12 0.84
C GLN A 158 -11.06 5.25 -0.19
N GLY A 159 -11.33 5.48 -1.47
CA GLY A 159 -10.88 4.57 -2.53
C GLY A 159 -11.37 3.14 -2.26
N PHE A 160 -10.45 2.17 -2.34
CA PHE A 160 -10.75 0.76 -2.08
C PHE A 160 -10.89 0.38 -0.59
N ARG A 161 -10.38 1.18 0.35
CA ARG A 161 -10.20 0.73 1.74
C ARG A 161 -11.48 0.87 2.57
N HIS A 162 -11.60 -0.01 3.57
CA HIS A 162 -12.57 0.11 4.66
C HIS A 162 -11.92 0.65 5.95
N TYR A 163 -10.65 0.33 6.16
CA TYR A 163 -9.89 0.75 7.32
C TYR A 163 -8.55 1.36 6.90
N ALA A 164 -8.13 2.38 7.64
CA ALA A 164 -6.80 2.97 7.54
C ALA A 164 -6.04 2.76 8.85
N GLY A 165 -4.83 2.24 8.77
CA GLY A 165 -3.90 2.18 9.90
C GLY A 165 -2.92 3.33 9.84
N ILE A 166 -3.02 4.21 10.82
CA ILE A 166 -2.34 5.50 10.87
C ILE A 166 -1.21 5.41 11.89
N ILE A 167 0.01 5.79 11.53
CA ILE A 167 1.15 5.83 12.46
C ILE A 167 0.82 6.77 13.63
N LEU A 168 0.89 6.24 14.85
CA LEU A 168 0.93 7.02 16.09
C LEU A 168 2.37 7.26 16.53
N HIS A 169 3.20 6.22 16.42
CA HIS A 169 4.62 6.25 16.76
C HIS A 169 5.42 5.35 15.81
N SER A 170 6.65 5.74 15.48
CA SER A 170 7.58 4.97 14.66
C SER A 170 9.02 5.19 15.10
N ASN A 171 9.81 4.11 15.14
CA ASN A 171 11.27 4.17 15.29
C ASN A 171 11.99 4.27 13.92
N ASN A 172 11.25 4.10 12.82
CA ASN A 172 11.77 4.27 11.47
C ASN A 172 11.67 5.74 11.05
N PRO A 173 12.79 6.40 10.67
CA PRO A 173 12.80 7.83 10.32
C PRO A 173 12.03 8.19 9.04
N ASN A 174 11.69 7.20 8.19
CA ASN A 174 10.88 7.45 7.00
C ASN A 174 9.38 7.60 7.34
N TRP A 175 8.98 7.30 8.58
CA TRP A 175 7.58 7.29 9.00
C TRP A 175 7.32 8.32 10.11
N SER A 176 6.39 9.23 9.84
CA SER A 176 5.96 10.26 10.79
C SER A 176 4.57 9.95 11.36
N PRO A 177 4.23 10.41 12.57
CA PRO A 177 2.87 10.38 13.08
C PRO A 177 1.86 10.98 12.09
N GLY A 178 0.72 10.31 11.91
CA GLY A 178 -0.32 10.67 10.96
C GLY A 178 -0.20 10.00 9.59
N HIS A 179 0.98 9.48 9.19
CA HIS A 179 1.11 8.77 7.92
C HIS A 179 0.24 7.50 7.89
N VAL A 180 -0.44 7.24 6.77
CA VAL A 180 -1.14 5.98 6.53
C VAL A 180 -0.14 4.87 6.21
N LYS A 181 -0.06 3.87 7.10
CA LYS A 181 0.84 2.71 7.01
C LYS A 181 0.20 1.52 6.32
N ILE A 182 -1.12 1.41 6.40
CA ILE A 182 -1.86 0.25 5.91
C ILE A 182 -3.30 0.62 5.55
N ASP A 183 -3.76 0.11 4.42
CA ASP A 183 -5.14 0.22 3.92
C ASP A 183 -5.74 -1.19 3.89
N LEU A 184 -6.85 -1.42 4.59
CA LEU A 184 -7.46 -2.76 4.69
C LEU A 184 -8.90 -2.77 4.20
N VAL A 185 -9.29 -3.86 3.55
CA VAL A 185 -10.65 -4.19 3.13
C VAL A 185 -11.11 -5.40 3.91
N ARG A 186 -12.36 -5.34 4.37
CA ARG A 186 -13.01 -6.48 5.02
C ARG A 186 -13.37 -7.53 3.99
N THR A 187 -12.96 -8.75 4.24
CA THR A 187 -13.38 -9.95 3.49
C THR A 187 -14.21 -10.85 4.43
N PRO A 188 -14.87 -11.90 3.90
CA PRO A 188 -15.62 -12.86 4.71
C PRO A 188 -14.76 -13.54 5.80
N ASP A 189 -15.41 -14.25 6.72
CA ASP A 189 -14.75 -15.13 7.71
C ASP A 189 -13.73 -14.44 8.65
N ASN A 190 -14.02 -13.20 9.08
CA ASN A 190 -13.15 -12.39 9.94
C ASN A 190 -11.75 -12.18 9.37
N ARG A 191 -11.68 -12.06 8.04
CA ARG A 191 -10.44 -11.74 7.32
C ARG A 191 -10.44 -10.29 6.85
N LEU A 192 -9.23 -9.79 6.68
CA LEU A 192 -8.91 -8.54 6.05
C LEU A 192 -7.87 -8.84 4.99
N ASP A 193 -8.01 -8.24 3.82
CA ASP A 193 -6.91 -8.10 2.87
C ASP A 193 -6.60 -6.61 2.69
N GLY A 194 -5.56 -6.29 1.96
CA GLY A 194 -5.23 -4.89 1.70
C GLY A 194 -3.79 -4.66 1.31
N VAL A 195 -3.33 -3.46 1.59
CA VAL A 195 -2.01 -2.98 1.23
C VAL A 195 -1.34 -2.40 2.46
N MET A 196 -0.19 -2.95 2.82
CA MET A 196 0.73 -2.36 3.78
C MET A 196 1.87 -1.68 3.03
N TYR A 197 2.39 -0.58 3.56
CA TYR A 197 3.52 0.11 2.95
C TYR A 197 4.83 -0.20 3.69
N TYR A 198 5.86 -0.62 2.96
CA TYR A 198 7.18 -0.93 3.51
C TYR A 198 7.93 0.28 4.05
N ALA A 199 9.14 0.08 4.60
CA ALA A 199 10.01 1.14 5.08
C ALA A 199 10.33 2.20 4.00
N ASN A 200 10.36 1.78 2.73
CA ASN A 200 10.57 2.62 1.56
C ASN A 200 9.24 3.08 0.91
N HIS A 201 8.11 2.95 1.61
CA HIS A 201 6.77 3.32 1.16
C HIS A 201 6.20 2.55 -0.04
N GLN A 202 6.88 1.51 -0.52
CA GLN A 202 6.31 0.63 -1.55
C GLN A 202 5.10 -0.13 -0.98
N PRO A 203 3.99 -0.20 -1.74
CA PRO A 203 2.85 -1.02 -1.37
C PRO A 203 3.19 -2.51 -1.45
N HIS A 204 2.63 -3.26 -0.52
CA HIS A 204 2.72 -4.71 -0.45
C HIS A 204 1.37 -5.28 -0.04
N TYR A 205 0.89 -6.26 -0.81
CA TYR A 205 -0.35 -6.95 -0.48
C TYR A 205 -0.22 -7.71 0.84
N VAL A 206 -1.26 -7.66 1.66
CA VAL A 206 -1.31 -8.36 2.96
C VAL A 206 -2.67 -8.99 3.16
N GLU A 207 -2.68 -10.13 3.85
CA GLU A 207 -3.87 -10.77 4.37
C GLU A 207 -3.73 -10.99 5.88
N TYR A 208 -4.78 -10.68 6.63
CA TYR A 208 -4.83 -10.87 8.06
C TYR A 208 -6.10 -11.58 8.47
N VAL A 209 -5.93 -12.58 9.33
CA VAL A 209 -7.01 -13.10 10.16
C VAL A 209 -7.05 -12.28 11.44
N ILE A 210 -8.25 -11.85 11.83
CA ILE A 210 -8.44 -11.12 13.07
C ILE A 210 -8.70 -12.13 14.20
N HIS A 211 -7.84 -12.10 15.22
CA HIS A 211 -8.10 -12.73 16.51
C HIS A 211 -8.11 -11.63 17.59
N GLU A 212 -8.73 -11.88 18.75
CA GLU A 212 -9.03 -10.85 19.76
C GLU A 212 -7.91 -9.81 19.96
N ASN A 213 -6.68 -10.30 20.13
CA ASN A 213 -5.50 -9.47 20.40
C ASN A 213 -4.43 -9.51 19.29
N ARG A 214 -4.74 -10.08 18.12
CA ARG A 214 -3.80 -10.26 17.01
C ARG A 214 -4.44 -9.90 15.67
N LEU A 215 -3.73 -9.11 14.89
CA LEU A 215 -4.07 -8.85 13.50
C LEU A 215 -3.00 -9.54 12.64
N GLY A 216 -3.34 -10.75 12.20
CA GLY A 216 -2.37 -11.73 11.69
C GLY A 216 -1.21 -11.97 12.65
N ASN A 217 -0.03 -12.25 12.10
CA ASN A 217 1.19 -12.49 12.89
C ASN A 217 1.99 -11.21 13.15
N GLY A 218 1.68 -10.12 12.45
CA GLY A 218 2.48 -8.90 12.43
C GLY A 218 2.12 -7.85 13.50
N TRP A 219 0.94 -7.97 14.11
CA TRP A 219 0.38 -6.90 14.95
C TRP A 219 -0.26 -7.44 16.22
N VAL A 220 -0.03 -6.73 17.32
CA VAL A 220 -0.57 -7.06 18.64
C VAL A 220 -1.35 -5.86 19.18
N ARG A 221 -2.53 -6.12 19.75
CA ARG A 221 -3.37 -5.06 20.31
C ARG A 221 -2.68 -4.41 21.53
N HIS A 222 -2.83 -3.10 21.65
CA HIS A 222 -2.47 -2.36 22.85
C HIS A 222 -3.13 -2.99 24.10
N GLY A 223 -2.34 -3.15 25.16
CA GLY A 223 -2.80 -3.76 26.42
C GLY A 223 -2.82 -5.29 26.42
N ALA A 224 -2.57 -5.96 25.28
CA ALA A 224 -2.43 -7.40 25.25
C ALA A 224 -1.05 -7.84 25.80
N VAL A 225 -1.05 -8.88 26.63
CA VAL A 225 0.20 -9.50 27.13
C VAL A 225 0.85 -10.27 25.98
N THR A 226 2.07 -9.88 25.61
CA THR A 226 2.90 -10.67 24.70
C THR A 226 3.47 -11.85 25.48
N GLN A 227 3.39 -13.08 24.95
CA GLN A 227 4.22 -14.17 25.47
C GLN A 227 5.69 -13.75 25.30
N GLY A 228 6.36 -13.41 26.40
CA GLY A 228 7.70 -12.79 26.40
C GLY A 228 7.84 -11.51 27.25
N GLY A 229 6.78 -10.97 27.85
CA GLY A 229 6.90 -10.11 29.04
C GLY A 229 7.50 -8.71 28.82
N ARG A 230 7.46 -8.16 27.60
CA ARG A 230 7.76 -6.74 27.38
C ARG A 230 6.61 -6.08 26.62
N THR A 231 5.74 -5.41 27.37
CA THR A 231 5.00 -4.26 26.85
C THR A 231 6.01 -3.11 26.70
N PRO A 232 6.24 -2.58 25.50
CA PRO A 232 7.04 -1.38 25.34
C PRO A 232 6.31 -0.23 26.03
N ALA A 233 7.02 0.54 26.85
CA ALA A 233 6.45 1.71 27.51
C ALA A 233 5.89 2.67 26.45
N LEU A 234 4.66 3.16 26.67
CA LEU A 234 4.13 4.30 25.95
C LEU A 234 5.13 5.45 26.13
N SER A 235 5.81 5.88 25.06
CA SER A 235 6.60 7.11 25.11
C SER A 235 5.61 8.27 25.25
N SER A 236 5.37 8.67 26.49
CA SER A 236 4.65 9.89 26.84
C SER A 236 5.56 11.09 26.58
N LYS A 237 5.97 11.32 25.33
CA LYS A 237 6.60 12.60 24.99
C LYS A 237 5.47 13.61 24.86
N LYS A 238 5.38 14.51 25.84
CA LYS A 238 4.46 15.66 25.87
C LYS A 238 4.58 16.40 24.53
N LEU A 239 3.45 16.56 23.84
CA LEU A 239 3.28 17.53 22.76
C LEU A 239 3.19 18.94 23.36
N SER A 240 4.29 19.41 23.92
CA SER A 240 4.61 20.81 24.16
C SER A 240 6.03 20.83 24.70
N ASP A 241 6.98 21.22 23.86
CA ASP A 241 7.85 22.36 24.13
C ASP A 241 8.71 22.57 22.90
N SER A 242 8.38 23.65 22.20
CA SER A 242 9.22 24.31 21.21
C SER A 242 10.53 24.76 21.87
N THR A 243 11.68 24.28 21.39
CA THR A 243 12.90 25.07 21.23
C THR A 243 13.76 24.44 20.15
#